data_AF-W2TUV2-F1
#
_entry.id   AF-W2TUV2-F1
#
_cell.length_a   1.000
_cell.length_b   1.000
_cell.length_c   1.000
_cell.angle_alpha   90.00
_cell.angle_beta   90.00
_cell.angle_gamma   90.00
#
_symmetry.space_group_name_H-M   'P 1'
#
loop_
_entity.id
_entity.type
_entity.pdbx_description
1 polymer ?
#
loop_
_entity_poly.entity_id
_entity_poly.type
_entity_poly.pdbx_seq_one_letter_code
_entity_poly.pdbx_strand_id
1 'polypeptide(L)' 'MAIVVQLTLGTTAVESLNACACVFLGQAESALLIRPYLEKQTASELHAIMTSGFSCIAGSLFAAYVSFGACPK' A
#
# COMPACT_ATOMS: atom_id res chain seq x y z
N MET A 1 -8.28 -5.64 6.58
CA MET A 1 -8.35 -5.07 5.22
C MET A 1 -7.69 -5.98 4.18
N ALA A 2 -6.43 -6.39 4.35
CA ALA A 2 -5.73 -7.23 3.36
C ALA A 2 -6.47 -8.52 2.98
N ILE A 3 -7.02 -9.26 3.94
CA ILE A 3 -7.81 -10.48 3.69
C ILE A 3 -9.05 -10.19 2.84
N VAL A 4 -9.71 -9.05 3.08
CA VAL A 4 -10.90 -8.66 2.30
C VAL A 4 -10.50 -8.40 0.86
N VAL A 5 -9.47 -7.58 0.64
CA VAL A 5 -8.93 -7.28 -0.70
C VAL A 5 -8.54 -8.57 -1.43
N GLN A 6 -7.80 -9.45 -0.75
CA GLN A 6 -7.36 -10.73 -1.28
C GLN A 6 -8.54 -11.61 -1.72
N LEU A 7 -9.57 -11.74 -0.87
CA LEU A 7 -10.75 -12.57 -1.17
C LEU A 7 -11.62 -11.95 -2.27
N THR A 8 -11.71 -10.63 -2.35
CA THR A 8 -12.56 -9.96 -3.35
C THR A 8 -11.91 -9.83 -4.73
N LEU A 9 -10.61 -9.57 -4.80
CA LEU A 9 -9.88 -9.37 -6.06
C LEU A 9 -9.18 -10.63 -6.55
N GLY A 10 -9.02 -11.66 -5.70
CA GLY A 10 -8.25 -12.86 -6.06
C GLY A 10 -6.75 -12.61 -6.20
N THR A 11 -6.26 -11.50 -5.65
CA THR A 11 -4.84 -11.10 -5.63
C THR A 11 -4.04 -11.91 -4.62
N THR A 12 -2.71 -11.85 -4.70
CA THR A 12 -1.86 -12.58 -3.74
C THR A 12 -1.82 -11.89 -2.38
N ALA A 13 -1.51 -12.66 -1.34
CA ALA A 13 -1.48 -12.14 0.03
C ALA A 13 -0.44 -11.01 0.18
N VAL A 14 0.66 -11.08 -0.57
CA VAL A 14 1.77 -10.11 -0.51
C VAL A 14 1.36 -8.77 -1.11
N GLU A 15 0.82 -8.74 -2.32
CA GLU A 15 0.38 -7.49 -2.95
C GLU A 15 -0.83 -6.88 -2.22
N SER A 16 -1.76 -7.72 -1.73
CA SER A 16 -2.94 -7.26 -0.98
C SER A 16 -2.56 -6.65 0.37
N LEU A 17 -1.54 -7.23 1.03
CA LEU A 17 -0.99 -6.69 2.27
C LEU A 17 -0.29 -5.35 2.02
N ASN A 18 0.56 -5.27 1.00
CA ASN A 18 1.25 -4.03 0.62
C ASN A 18 0.25 -2.92 0.27
N ALA A 19 -0.78 -3.23 -0.53
CA ALA A 19 -1.81 -2.26 -0.92
C ALA A 19 -2.56 -1.70 0.29
N CYS A 20 -2.88 -2.53 1.29
CA CYS A 20 -3.52 -2.08 2.52
C CYS A 20 -2.56 -1.32 3.45
N ALA A 21 -1.29 -1.72 3.48
CA ALA A 21 -0.26 -1.07 4.30
C ALA A 21 0.06 0.34 3.77
N CYS A 22 0.10 0.53 2.45
CA CYS A 22 0.35 1.82 1.79
C CYS A 22 -0.62 2.95 2.19
N VAL A 23 -1.81 2.62 2.69
CA VAL A 23 -2.79 3.61 3.17
C VAL A 23 -2.32 4.29 4.47
N PHE A 24 -1.53 3.59 5.28
CA PHE A 24 -1.05 4.09 6.57
C PHE A 24 0.44 4.43 6.52
N LEU A 25 1.22 3.46 6.04
CA LEU A 25 2.67 3.46 5.94
C LEU A 25 3.04 3.97 4.54
N GLY A 26 4.00 4.88 4.41
CA GLY A 26 4.39 5.39 3.09
C GLY A 26 4.97 4.30 2.17
N GLN A 27 5.20 4.61 0.89
CA GLN A 27 5.67 3.61 -0.10
C GLN A 27 6.91 2.82 0.38
N ALA A 28 7.84 3.49 1.08
CA ALA A 28 9.08 2.89 1.55
C ALA A 28 8.86 1.95 2.74
N GLU A 29 7.94 2.31 3.64
CA GLU A 29 7.63 1.54 4.84
C GLU A 29 6.76 0.32 4.51
N SER A 30 5.83 0.49 3.56
CA SER A 30 5.00 -0.60 3.05
C SER A 30 5.83 -1.66 2.31
N ALA A 31 6.78 -1.26 1.46
CA ALA A 31 7.69 -2.18 0.79
C ALA A 31 8.60 -2.95 1.77
N LEU A 32 8.93 -2.36 2.93
CA LEU A 32 9.74 -3.01 3.95
C LEU A 32 9.00 -4.19 4.61
N LEU A 33 7.68 -4.13 4.76
CA LEU A 33 6.86 -5.21 5.31
C LEU A 33 6.89 -6.47 4.44
N ILE A 34 6.98 -6.31 3.13
CA ILE A 34 7.00 -7.40 2.17
C ILE A 34 8.41 -7.75 1.65
N ARG A 35 9.45 -7.12 2.22
CA ARG A 35 10.86 -7.30 1.82
C ARG A 35 11.30 -8.76 1.61
N PRO A 36 11.01 -9.73 2.49
CA PRO A 36 11.47 -11.10 2.28
C PRO A 36 10.74 -11.84 1.14
N TYR A 37 9.64 -11.28 0.63
CA TYR A 37 8.83 -11.89 -0.43
C TYR A 37 9.05 -11.23 -1.79
N LEU A 38 9.64 -10.03 -1.86
CA LEU A 38 9.88 -9.26 -3.08
C LEU A 38 10.59 -10.05 -4.19
N GLU A 39 11.59 -10.85 -3.85
CA GLU A 39 12.35 -11.65 -4.84
C GLU A 39 11.55 -12.79 -5.48
N LYS A 40 10.42 -13.17 -4.85
CA LYS A 40 9.57 -14.29 -5.30
C LYS A 40 8.29 -13.82 -5.99
N GLN A 41 8.12 -12.52 -6.16
CA GLN A 41 6.94 -11.95 -6.81
C GLN A 41 7.08 -11.96 -8.34
N THR A 42 5.96 -12.17 -9.01
CA THR A 42 5.81 -12.01 -10.45
C THR A 42 5.89 -10.53 -10.85
N ALA A 43 6.11 -10.28 -12.14
CA ALA A 43 6.13 -8.90 -12.65
C ALA A 43 4.80 -8.15 -12.42
N SER A 44 3.66 -8.86 -12.44
CA SER A 44 2.34 -8.28 -12.19
C SER A 44 2.18 -7.85 -10.74
N GLU A 45 2.56 -8.71 -9.79
CA GLU A 45 2.50 -8.39 -8.37
C GLU A 45 3.43 -7.24 -8.01
N LEU A 46 4.65 -7.24 -8.57
CA LEU A 46 5.60 -6.15 -8.36
C LEU A 46 5.05 -4.82 -8.90
N HIS A 47 4.38 -4.85 -10.06
CA HIS A 47 3.72 -3.69 -10.62
C HIS A 47 2.57 -3.20 -9.72
N ALA A 48 1.73 -4.11 -9.21
CA ALA A 48 0.66 -3.76 -8.28
C ALA A 48 1.20 -3.14 -6.98
N ILE A 49 2.27 -3.70 -6.42
CA ILE A 49 2.99 -3.17 -5.25
C ILE A 49 3.44 -1.73 -5.51
N MET A 50 4.13 -1.48 -6.63
CA MET A 50 4.61 -0.14 -6.97
C MET A 50 3.46 0.83 -7.21
N THR A 51 2.46 0.44 -8.00
CA THR A 51 1.29 1.28 -8.33
C THR A 51 0.49 1.66 -7.08
N SER A 52 0.33 0.72 -6.14
CA SER A 52 -0.33 1.00 -4.85
C SER A 52 0.47 1.98 -3.97
N GLY A 53 1.80 1.98 -4.08
CA GLY A 53 2.67 2.92 -3.36
C GLY A 53 2.57 4.36 -3.89
N PHE A 54 2.41 4.52 -5.20
CA PHE A 54 2.26 5.84 -5.83
C PHE A 54 0.82 6.38 -5.80
N SER A 55 -0.18 5.51 -5.65
CA SER A 55 -1.59 5.93 -5.61
C SER A 55 -2.03 6.47 -4.24
N CYS A 56 -1.32 6.11 -3.17
CA CYS A 56 -1.65 6.50 -1.80
C CYS A 56 -0.63 7.50 -1.23
N ILE A 57 -1.09 8.26 -0.24
CA ILE A 57 -0.23 9.08 0.61
C ILE A 57 -0.13 8.43 2.00
N ALA A 58 1.01 8.60 2.66
CA ALA A 58 1.16 8.16 4.04
C ALA A 58 0.23 8.95 4.98
N GLY A 59 -0.18 8.34 6.09
CA GLY A 59 -1.01 9.01 7.10
C GLY A 59 -0.37 10.26 7.69
N SER A 60 0.97 10.32 7.73
CA SER A 60 1.74 11.50 8.13
C SER A 60 1.54 12.69 7.18
N LEU A 61 1.54 12.46 5.86
CA LEU A 61 1.25 13.49 4.87
C LEU A 61 -0.22 13.89 4.91
N PHE A 62 -1.14 12.94 5.12
CA PHE A 62 -2.55 13.25 5.30
C PHE A 62 -2.77 14.24 6.45
N ALA A 63 -2.18 14.00 7.63
CA ALA A 63 -2.25 14.91 8.76
C ALA A 63 -1.63 16.29 8.46
N ALA A 64 -0.52 16.33 7.73
CA ALA A 64 0.10 17.58 7.30
C ALA A 64 -0.82 18.37 6.35
N TYR A 65 -1.46 17.71 5.38
CA TYR A 65 -2.40 18.38 4.47
C TYR A 65 -3.64 18.92 5.17
N VAL A 66 -4.20 18.17 6.12
CA VAL A 66 -5.30 18.65 6.97
C VAL A 66 -4.85 19.87 7.78
N SER A 67 -3.62 19.88 8.29
CA SER A 67 -3.06 21.03 9.01
C SER A 67 -2.85 22.26 8.12
N PHE A 68 -2.61 22.07 6.82
CA PHE A 68 -2.56 23.14 5.83
C PHE A 68 -3.95 23.61 5.36
N GLY A 69 -5.04 23.01 5.85
CA GLY A 69 -6.42 23.41 5.55
C GLY A 69 -7.11 22.54 4.50
N ALA A 70 -6.55 21.37 4.13
CA ALA A 70 -7.27 20.40 3.31
C ALA A 70 -8.46 19.81 4.06
N CYS A 71 -9.59 19.61 3.37
CA CYS A 71 -10.80 19.06 3.99
C CYS A 71 -10.60 17.57 4.34
N PRO A 72 -10.81 17.13 5.59
CA PRO A 72 -10.59 15.76 6.03
C PRO A 72 -11.80 14.83 5.81
N LYS A 73 -12.90 15.36 5.26
CA LYS A 73 -14.13 14.64 4.95
C LYS A 73 -14.18 14.33 3.46
#